data_AF-A0AAN6ZIY9-F1
#
_entry.id   AF-A0AAN6ZIY9-F1
#
_cell.length_a   1.000
_cell.length_b   1.000
_cell.length_c   1.000
_cell.angle_alpha   90.00
_cell.angle_beta   90.00
_cell.angle_gamma   90.00
#
_symmetry.space_group_name_H-M   'P 1'
#
loop_
_entity.id
_entity.type
_entity.pdbx_description
1 polymer ?
#
loop_
_entity_poly.entity_id
_entity_poly.type
_entity_poly.pdbx_seq_one_letter_code
_entity_poly.pdbx_strand_id
1 'polypeptide(L)'
;MGMTGSGKTTFVSSLTGHGRDEVEIGHSLTSQTIHATQYTATDRNGRRVRVVDTPGFGDTTRSDAEILNEIANHLTTSYTNGERLLGIIFLQRITDVRLSHSAIRSFHILQRLVGPANYGCVMLATTMWSNTAFMGGGFPSAVKRQKQLQGYWDDLFDRKSRVVRHHNTAESAWEILEMLRAVSHNEGNVKLKIQSEMVDDGLGLGQTWAGRYLQEEGVRDVVLSAKELQPTKDLGRDTRIYAIDRQAVEEIL
;
A
#
# COMPACT_ATOMS: atom_id res chain seq x y z
N MET A 1 0.75 1.88 -1.41
CA MET A 1 1.88 1.55 -0.50
C MET A 1 3.14 2.32 -0.90
N GLY A 2 4.11 2.42 0.00
CA GLY A 2 5.42 3.08 -0.21
C GLY A 2 5.83 3.94 0.99
N MET A 3 7.05 4.46 0.96
CA MET A 3 7.61 5.31 2.03
C MET A 3 6.76 6.55 2.34
N THR A 4 6.89 7.09 3.55
CA THR A 4 6.37 8.44 3.85
C THR A 4 6.96 9.47 2.88
N GLY A 5 6.11 10.38 2.39
CA GLY A 5 6.49 11.37 1.37
C GLY A 5 6.62 10.85 -0.07
N SER A 6 6.29 9.58 -0.36
CA SER A 6 6.40 9.04 -1.73
C SER A 6 5.32 9.53 -2.72
N GLY A 7 4.31 10.26 -2.23
CA GLY A 7 3.23 10.82 -3.05
C GLY A 7 1.93 10.01 -3.08
N LYS A 8 1.70 9.12 -2.10
CA LYS A 8 0.50 8.25 -2.02
C LYS A 8 -0.81 9.06 -1.99
N THR A 9 -0.91 9.98 -1.04
CA THR A 9 -2.05 10.89 -0.89
C THR A 9 -2.23 11.76 -2.14
N THR A 10 -1.14 12.26 -2.73
CA THR A 10 -1.20 13.05 -3.98
C THR A 10 -1.72 12.24 -5.17
N PHE A 11 -1.31 10.97 -5.28
CA PHE A 11 -1.83 10.05 -6.29
C PHE A 11 -3.34 9.87 -6.13
N VAL A 12 -3.79 9.65 -4.88
CA VAL A 12 -5.21 9.48 -4.57
C VAL A 12 -6.02 10.75 -4.87
N SER A 13 -5.54 11.93 -4.47
CA SER A 13 -6.18 13.22 -4.82
C SER A 13 -6.28 13.40 -6.33
N SER A 14 -5.20 13.10 -7.07
CA SER A 14 -5.18 13.21 -8.54
C SER A 14 -6.22 12.29 -9.20
N LEU A 15 -6.46 11.12 -8.62
CA LEU A 15 -7.39 10.13 -9.16
C LEU A 15 -8.85 10.47 -8.82
N THR A 16 -9.12 10.96 -7.61
CA THR A 16 -10.49 11.21 -7.12
C THR A 16 -11.01 12.59 -7.49
N GLY A 17 -10.13 13.52 -7.87
CA GLY A 17 -10.48 14.91 -8.16
C GLY A 17 -10.77 15.73 -6.90
N HIS A 18 -10.55 15.15 -5.71
CA HIS A 18 -10.59 15.89 -4.44
C HIS A 18 -9.37 16.80 -4.34
N GLY A 19 -9.57 18.02 -3.85
CA GLY A 19 -8.46 18.91 -3.48
C GLY A 19 -7.54 18.20 -2.47
N ARG A 20 -6.24 18.50 -2.47
CA ARG A 20 -5.32 17.93 -1.46
C ARG A 20 -5.89 18.17 -0.07
N ASP A 21 -6.38 19.37 0.21
CA ASP A 21 -7.03 19.68 1.48
C ASP A 21 -8.24 18.78 1.75
N GLU A 22 -9.08 18.42 0.78
CA GLU A 22 -10.20 17.50 1.01
C GLU A 22 -9.78 16.05 1.29
N VAL A 23 -8.64 15.63 0.73
CA VAL A 23 -8.01 14.35 1.05
C VAL A 23 -7.23 14.44 2.38
N GLU A 24 -6.73 15.63 2.72
CA GLU A 24 -5.92 16.00 3.88
C GLU A 24 -6.71 16.65 5.05
N ILE A 25 -8.06 16.75 4.98
CA ILE A 25 -8.92 17.42 6.01
C ILE A 25 -8.83 16.69 7.37
N GLY A 26 -8.09 15.58 7.44
CA GLY A 26 -7.58 14.97 8.67
C GLY A 26 -6.24 15.49 9.23
N HIS A 27 -5.79 16.73 8.94
CA HIS A 27 -4.92 17.61 9.78
C HIS A 27 -3.72 18.30 9.07
N SER A 28 -3.58 19.60 9.38
CA SER A 28 -2.49 20.58 9.19
C SER A 28 -1.08 20.05 8.86
N LEU A 29 -0.33 20.82 8.03
CA LEU A 29 1.13 21.01 7.75
C LEU A 29 2.19 19.92 8.09
N THR A 30 1.87 18.93 8.90
CA THR A 30 2.56 17.67 9.19
C THR A 30 1.88 16.46 8.52
N SER A 31 1.02 16.68 7.52
CA SER A 31 0.15 15.70 6.84
C SER A 31 0.89 14.41 6.44
N GLN A 32 0.89 13.46 7.36
CA GLN A 32 1.16 12.05 7.13
C GLN A 32 -0.19 11.35 7.27
N THR A 33 -0.53 10.49 6.32
CA THR A 33 -1.71 9.62 6.43
C THR A 33 -1.56 8.77 7.69
N ILE A 34 -2.22 9.16 8.78
CA ILE A 34 -2.12 8.48 10.08
C ILE A 34 -2.87 7.14 10.03
N HIS A 35 -3.94 7.07 9.26
CA HIS A 35 -4.74 5.85 9.09
C HIS A 35 -4.99 5.50 7.64
N ALA A 36 -5.20 4.22 7.34
CA ALA A 36 -5.61 3.77 6.03
C ALA A 36 -7.01 4.32 5.71
N THR A 37 -7.08 5.22 4.73
CA THR A 37 -8.31 5.94 4.38
C THR A 37 -8.79 5.50 3.01
N GLN A 38 -10.08 5.20 2.90
CA GLN A 38 -10.70 4.76 1.66
C GLN A 38 -11.36 5.94 0.94
N TYR A 39 -11.08 6.06 -0.34
CA TYR A 39 -11.68 7.02 -1.25
C TYR A 39 -12.36 6.29 -2.40
N THR A 40 -13.29 6.96 -3.08
CA THR A 40 -13.94 6.43 -4.29
C THR A 40 -13.54 7.28 -5.49
N ALA A 41 -12.94 6.66 -6.50
CA ALA A 41 -12.73 7.29 -7.79
C ALA A 41 -13.76 6.77 -8.80
N THR A 42 -14.32 7.67 -9.61
CA THR A 42 -15.34 7.35 -10.61
C THR A 42 -14.84 7.73 -11.98
N ASP A 43 -14.80 6.77 -12.91
CA ASP A 43 -14.35 7.04 -14.27
C ASP A 43 -15.43 7.75 -15.11
N ARG A 44 -15.07 8.15 -16.33
CA ARG A 44 -15.98 8.82 -17.28
C ARG A 44 -17.19 7.97 -17.67
N ASN A 45 -17.13 6.66 -17.47
CA ASN A 45 -18.21 5.71 -17.76
C ASN A 45 -19.04 5.40 -16.50
N GLY A 46 -18.82 6.11 -15.40
CA GLY A 46 -19.53 5.90 -14.13
C GLY A 46 -19.05 4.69 -13.32
N ARG A 47 -17.96 4.01 -13.72
CA ARG A 47 -17.44 2.87 -12.96
C ARG A 47 -16.67 3.37 -11.75
N ARG A 48 -17.05 2.87 -10.58
CA ARG A 48 -16.44 3.22 -9.31
C ARG A 48 -15.33 2.24 -8.94
N VAL A 49 -14.23 2.76 -8.43
CA VAL A 49 -13.18 1.98 -7.77
C VAL A 49 -12.94 2.57 -6.39
N ARG A 50 -12.73 1.69 -5.40
CA ARG A 50 -12.26 2.10 -4.08
C ARG A 50 -10.74 2.11 -4.09
N VAL A 51 -10.16 3.20 -3.62
CA VAL A 51 -8.71 3.36 -3.49
C VAL A 51 -8.38 3.66 -2.05
N VAL A 52 -7.41 2.94 -1.52
CA VAL A 52 -7.01 3.01 -0.13
C VAL A 52 -5.69 3.75 -0.07
N ASP A 53 -5.71 4.97 0.47
CA ASP A 53 -4.47 5.63 0.87
C ASP A 53 -3.97 4.98 2.15
N THR A 54 -2.68 4.69 2.22
CA THR A 54 -2.09 4.00 3.37
C THR A 54 -1.08 4.91 4.06
N PRO A 55 -0.86 4.75 5.37
CA PRO A 55 0.33 5.26 6.02
C PRO A 55 1.61 4.85 5.26
N GLY A 56 2.64 5.67 5.36
CA GLY A 56 3.93 5.40 4.73
C GLY A 56 4.88 4.70 5.66
N PHE A 57 5.69 3.77 5.14
CA PHE A 57 6.80 3.17 5.88
C PHE A 57 7.92 4.18 6.15
N GLY A 58 8.76 3.88 7.14
CA GLY A 58 9.83 4.77 7.61
C GLY A 58 9.30 6.08 8.16
N ASP A 59 8.13 6.01 8.80
CA ASP A 59 7.54 7.12 9.52
C ASP A 59 8.33 7.44 10.79
N THR A 60 8.31 8.70 11.22
CA THR A 60 9.02 9.15 12.44
C THR A 60 8.18 8.97 13.70
N THR A 61 6.87 8.81 13.55
CA THR A 61 5.90 8.72 14.65
C THR A 61 5.38 7.30 14.85
N ARG A 62 5.29 6.51 13.77
CA ARG A 62 4.79 5.14 13.79
C ARG A 62 5.84 4.14 13.34
N SER A 63 5.86 2.99 13.98
CA SER A 63 6.71 1.87 13.59
C SER A 63 6.22 1.21 12.30
N ASP A 64 7.14 0.61 11.54
CA ASP A 64 6.78 -0.18 10.35
C ASP A 64 5.88 -1.39 10.69
N ALA A 65 5.93 -1.88 11.94
CA ALA A 65 5.06 -2.93 12.44
C ALA A 65 3.60 -2.47 12.55
N GLU A 66 3.36 -1.29 13.11
CA GLU A 66 2.02 -0.69 13.19
C GLU A 66 1.44 -0.41 11.80
N ILE A 67 2.27 0.11 10.89
CA ILE A 67 1.87 0.38 9.51
C ILE A 67 1.53 -0.92 8.78
N LEU A 68 2.35 -1.98 8.95
CA LEU A 68 2.04 -3.29 8.39
C LEU A 68 0.74 -3.86 8.97
N ASN A 69 0.52 -3.75 10.28
CA ASN A 69 -0.70 -4.22 10.93
C ASN A 69 -1.95 -3.57 10.35
N GLU A 70 -1.91 -2.26 10.16
CA GLU A 70 -3.03 -1.53 9.58
C GLU A 70 -3.32 -1.93 8.12
N ILE A 71 -2.28 -2.04 7.31
CA ILE A 71 -2.41 -2.49 5.92
C ILE A 71 -2.96 -3.92 5.87
N ALA A 72 -2.42 -4.82 6.71
CA ALA A 72 -2.85 -6.21 6.79
C ALA A 72 -4.33 -6.30 7.19
N ASN A 73 -4.75 -5.60 8.24
CA ASN A 73 -6.14 -5.58 8.71
C ASN A 73 -7.11 -5.08 7.62
N HIS A 74 -6.72 -4.05 6.87
CA HIS A 74 -7.55 -3.57 5.77
C HIS A 74 -7.70 -4.63 4.67
N LEU A 75 -6.60 -5.26 4.26
CA LEU A 75 -6.58 -6.28 3.21
C LEU A 75 -7.34 -7.56 3.61
N THR A 76 -7.22 -8.01 4.87
CA THR A 76 -7.90 -9.22 5.37
C THR A 76 -9.39 -8.97 5.59
N THR A 77 -9.77 -7.80 6.08
CA THR A 77 -11.19 -7.40 6.21
C THR A 77 -11.85 -7.33 4.84
N SER A 78 -11.21 -6.66 3.87
CA SER A 78 -11.67 -6.57 2.49
C SER A 78 -11.88 -7.96 1.87
N TYR A 79 -10.89 -8.85 2.04
CA TYR A 79 -10.97 -10.24 1.56
C TYR A 79 -12.12 -11.02 2.19
N THR A 80 -12.29 -10.92 3.50
CA THR A 80 -13.36 -11.65 4.22
C THR A 80 -14.75 -11.15 3.83
N ASN A 81 -14.87 -9.88 3.46
CA ASN A 81 -16.09 -9.29 2.91
C ASN A 81 -16.35 -9.64 1.43
N GLY A 82 -15.49 -10.48 0.82
CA GLY A 82 -15.62 -10.90 -0.57
C GLY A 82 -15.29 -9.79 -1.58
N GLU A 83 -14.58 -8.75 -1.15
CA GLU A 83 -14.21 -7.65 -2.04
C GLU A 83 -13.06 -8.06 -2.98
N ARG A 84 -13.17 -7.69 -4.25
CA ARG A 84 -12.14 -7.98 -5.23
C ARG A 84 -11.05 -6.92 -5.22
N LEU A 85 -9.80 -7.35 -4.99
CA LEU A 85 -8.62 -6.50 -5.15
C LEU A 85 -8.24 -6.36 -6.64
N LEU A 86 -8.13 -5.12 -7.12
CA LEU A 86 -7.62 -4.85 -8.47
C LEU A 86 -6.10 -4.96 -8.56
N GLY A 87 -5.39 -4.51 -7.52
CA GLY A 87 -3.94 -4.57 -7.43
C GLY A 87 -3.38 -3.60 -6.40
N ILE A 88 -2.05 -3.53 -6.32
CA ILE A 88 -1.33 -2.66 -5.39
C ILE A 88 -0.47 -1.69 -6.19
N ILE A 89 -0.54 -0.41 -5.82
CA ILE A 89 0.37 0.62 -6.34
C ILE A 89 1.44 0.86 -5.28
N PHE A 90 2.70 0.64 -5.66
CA PHE A 90 3.86 0.98 -4.84
C PHE A 90 4.56 2.21 -5.42
N LEU A 91 4.64 3.27 -4.62
CA LEU A 91 5.19 4.55 -5.05
C LEU A 91 6.62 4.75 -4.54
N GLN A 92 7.53 5.06 -5.46
CA GLN A 92 8.93 5.37 -5.19
C GLN A 92 9.31 6.72 -5.80
N ARG A 93 9.92 7.62 -5.02
CA ARG A 93 10.39 8.90 -5.56
C ARG A 93 11.58 8.67 -6.47
N ILE A 94 11.57 9.29 -7.65
CA ILE A 94 12.73 9.25 -8.56
C ILE A 94 13.88 10.16 -8.09
N THR A 95 13.58 11.06 -7.16
CA THR A 95 14.53 12.01 -6.58
C THR A 95 15.50 11.37 -5.60
N ASP A 96 15.19 10.17 -5.10
CA ASP A 96 15.98 9.50 -4.06
C ASP A 96 17.25 8.92 -4.67
N VAL A 97 18.37 9.65 -4.53
CA VAL A 97 19.66 9.27 -5.12
C VAL A 97 20.19 7.94 -4.57
N ARG A 98 19.84 7.64 -3.32
CA ARG A 98 20.15 6.39 -2.62
C ARG A 98 18.86 5.86 -2.00
N LEU A 99 18.64 4.55 -2.09
CA LEU A 99 17.58 3.90 -1.33
C LEU A 99 18.04 3.79 0.13
N SER A 100 17.26 4.36 1.04
CA SER A 100 17.50 4.19 2.47
C SER A 100 17.19 2.74 2.88
N HIS A 101 17.73 2.32 4.02
CA HIS A 101 17.43 1.01 4.58
C HIS A 101 15.91 0.82 4.81
N SER A 102 15.19 1.86 5.27
CA SER A 102 13.73 1.82 5.39
C SER A 102 13.00 1.67 4.05
N ALA A 103 13.50 2.29 2.97
CA ALA A 103 12.91 2.14 1.64
C ALA A 103 13.07 0.69 1.11
N ILE A 104 14.25 0.10 1.33
CA ILE A 104 14.53 -1.30 0.99
C ILE A 104 13.62 -2.23 1.81
N ARG A 105 13.50 -2.00 3.11
CA ARG A 105 12.62 -2.78 4.00
C ARG A 105 11.16 -2.67 3.57
N SER A 106 10.67 -1.47 3.26
CA SER A 106 9.31 -1.25 2.75
C SER A 106 9.02 -2.06 1.48
N PHE A 107 9.97 -2.12 0.56
CA PHE A 107 9.85 -2.95 -0.64
C PHE A 107 9.82 -4.44 -0.31
N HIS A 108 10.69 -4.92 0.58
CA HIS A 108 10.69 -6.31 1.01
C HIS A 108 9.41 -6.73 1.76
N ILE A 109 8.78 -5.82 2.49
CA ILE A 109 7.46 -6.03 3.09
C ILE A 109 6.41 -6.22 1.98
N LEU A 110 6.38 -5.35 0.96
CA LEU A 110 5.49 -5.49 -0.19
C LEU A 110 5.63 -6.87 -0.85
N GLN A 111 6.87 -7.32 -1.11
CA GLN A 111 7.14 -8.62 -1.74
C GLN A 111 6.50 -9.78 -0.96
N ARG A 112 6.61 -9.75 0.36
CA ARG A 112 6.15 -10.83 1.25
C ARG A 112 4.64 -10.79 1.44
N LEU A 113 4.10 -9.58 1.57
CA LEU A 113 2.67 -9.33 1.68
C LEU A 113 1.92 -9.81 0.44
N VAL A 114 2.45 -9.52 -0.76
CA VAL A 114 1.82 -9.91 -2.03
C VAL A 114 2.02 -11.40 -2.33
N GLY A 115 3.24 -11.88 -2.17
CA GLY A 115 3.65 -13.25 -2.53
C GLY A 115 3.93 -13.41 -4.04
N PRO A 116 4.95 -14.21 -4.42
CA PRO A 116 5.39 -14.36 -5.81
C PRO A 116 4.33 -14.75 -6.84
N ALA A 117 3.29 -15.47 -6.41
CA ALA A 117 2.19 -15.89 -7.27
C ALA A 117 1.35 -14.70 -7.78
N ASN A 118 1.41 -13.55 -7.11
CA ASN A 118 0.55 -12.39 -7.39
C ASN A 118 1.31 -11.14 -7.80
N TYR A 119 2.61 -11.22 -8.10
CA TYR A 119 3.39 -10.01 -8.46
C TYR A 119 2.86 -9.29 -9.71
N GLY A 120 2.12 -9.96 -10.59
CA GLY A 120 1.42 -9.33 -11.70
C GLY A 120 0.49 -8.20 -11.28
N CYS A 121 -0.15 -8.29 -10.10
CA CYS A 121 -1.08 -7.28 -9.59
C CYS A 121 -0.38 -6.02 -9.02
N VAL A 122 0.95 -5.92 -9.09
CA VAL A 122 1.72 -4.81 -8.54
C VAL A 122 2.12 -3.83 -9.64
N MET A 123 1.76 -2.57 -9.45
CA MET A 123 2.25 -1.45 -10.24
C MET A 123 3.32 -0.68 -9.46
N LEU A 124 4.54 -0.70 -9.98
CA LEU A 124 5.69 0.03 -9.45
C LEU A 124 5.72 1.41 -10.10
N ALA A 125 5.16 2.43 -9.44
CA ALA A 125 5.10 3.78 -10.01
C ALA A 125 6.17 4.68 -9.41
N THR A 126 6.92 5.34 -10.28
CA THR A 126 7.90 6.36 -9.89
C THR A 126 7.26 7.74 -9.88
N THR A 127 7.51 8.53 -8.83
CA THR A 127 6.91 9.86 -8.60
C THR A 127 7.97 10.96 -8.57
N MET A 128 7.54 12.23 -8.39
CA MET A 128 8.40 13.42 -8.29
C MET A 128 9.20 13.74 -9.57
N TRP A 129 8.68 13.35 -10.74
CA TRP A 129 9.32 13.63 -12.03
C TRP A 129 9.46 15.12 -12.34
N SER A 130 8.50 15.95 -11.89
CA SER A 130 8.56 17.42 -11.98
C SER A 130 9.75 18.02 -11.22
N ASN A 131 10.23 17.33 -10.18
CA ASN A 131 11.28 17.85 -9.30
C ASN A 131 12.68 17.50 -9.82
N THR A 132 12.78 16.77 -10.93
CA THR A 132 14.07 16.35 -11.51
C THR A 132 14.91 17.52 -11.99
N ALA A 133 14.29 18.67 -12.32
CA ALA A 133 15.00 19.91 -12.65
C ALA A 133 15.92 20.41 -11.53
N PHE A 134 15.59 20.10 -10.27
CA PHE A 134 16.37 20.51 -9.09
C PHE A 134 17.42 19.48 -8.68
N MET A 135 17.57 18.39 -9.44
CA MET A 135 18.54 17.33 -9.16
C MET A 135 19.83 17.53 -9.95
N GLY A 136 20.96 17.11 -9.36
CA GLY A 136 22.22 16.99 -10.10
C GLY A 136 22.07 16.12 -11.35
N GLY A 137 22.29 16.72 -12.53
CA GLY A 137 22.16 16.07 -13.84
C GLY A 137 20.73 15.90 -14.35
N GLY A 138 19.73 16.51 -13.70
CA GLY A 138 18.39 16.73 -14.25
C GLY A 138 17.59 15.46 -14.58
N PHE A 139 16.70 15.60 -15.57
CA PHE A 139 15.89 14.51 -16.09
C PHE A 139 16.71 13.30 -16.61
N PRO A 140 17.84 13.47 -17.35
CA PRO A 140 18.66 12.32 -17.77
C PRO A 140 19.16 11.46 -16.60
N SER A 141 19.61 12.08 -15.50
CA SER A 141 20.00 11.37 -14.28
C SER A 141 18.84 10.59 -13.67
N ALA A 142 17.64 11.17 -13.67
CA ALA A 142 16.43 10.50 -13.17
C ALA A 142 16.04 9.29 -14.03
N VAL A 143 16.15 9.38 -15.35
CA VAL A 143 15.91 8.23 -16.26
C VAL A 143 16.92 7.11 -16.00
N LYS A 144 18.22 7.44 -15.84
CA LYS A 144 19.24 6.44 -15.47
C LYS A 144 18.90 5.77 -14.14
N ARG A 145 18.43 6.54 -13.16
CA ARG A 145 18.00 6.01 -11.86
C ARG A 145 16.79 5.08 -11.96
N GLN A 146 15.82 5.38 -12.80
CA GLN A 146 14.68 4.48 -13.00
C GLN A 146 15.13 3.09 -13.48
N LYS A 147 16.14 3.04 -14.37
CA LYS A 147 16.74 1.77 -14.80
C LYS A 147 17.47 1.05 -13.65
N GLN A 148 18.12 1.78 -12.76
CA GLN A 148 18.74 1.19 -11.57
C GLN A 148 17.67 0.63 -10.61
N LEU A 149 16.57 1.34 -10.42
CA LEU A 149 15.44 0.87 -9.60
C LEU A 149 14.81 -0.40 -10.17
N GLN A 150 14.75 -0.56 -11.50
CA GLN A 150 14.30 -1.80 -12.13
C GLN A 150 15.13 -3.00 -11.63
N GLY A 151 16.47 -2.87 -11.58
CA GLY A 151 17.35 -3.89 -11.01
C GLY A 151 17.06 -4.23 -9.54
N TYR A 152 16.65 -3.25 -8.74
CA TYR A 152 16.21 -3.49 -7.35
C TYR A 152 14.85 -4.20 -7.27
N TRP A 153 14.07 -4.13 -8.34
CA TRP A 153 12.73 -4.71 -8.43
C TRP A 153 12.68 -5.98 -9.29
N ASP A 154 13.82 -6.53 -9.68
CA ASP A 154 13.92 -7.65 -10.63
C ASP A 154 12.98 -8.81 -10.25
N ASP A 155 12.92 -9.19 -8.97
CA ASP A 155 11.98 -10.23 -8.49
C ASP A 155 10.51 -9.99 -8.88
N LEU A 156 10.06 -8.74 -8.84
CA LEU A 156 8.71 -8.32 -9.22
C LEU A 156 8.60 -8.12 -10.74
N PHE A 157 9.60 -7.48 -11.33
CA PHE A 157 9.64 -7.14 -12.74
C PHE A 157 9.65 -8.40 -13.61
N ASP A 158 10.48 -9.38 -13.28
CA ASP A 158 10.56 -10.68 -13.95
C ASP A 158 9.26 -11.47 -13.82
N ARG A 159 8.42 -11.13 -12.83
CA ARG A 159 7.14 -11.78 -12.52
C ARG A 159 5.94 -10.90 -12.86
N LYS A 160 6.07 -10.13 -13.96
CA LYS A 160 5.01 -9.34 -14.62
C LYS A 160 4.60 -8.04 -13.94
N SER A 161 5.19 -7.65 -12.81
CA SER A 161 4.97 -6.29 -12.29
C SER A 161 5.44 -5.26 -13.32
N ARG A 162 4.72 -4.15 -13.41
CA ARG A 162 5.03 -3.10 -14.39
C ARG A 162 5.63 -1.88 -13.70
N VAL A 163 6.62 -1.28 -14.35
CA VAL A 163 7.25 -0.03 -13.91
C VAL A 163 6.72 1.13 -14.74
N VAL A 164 6.17 2.13 -14.08
CA VAL A 164 5.49 3.27 -14.72
C VAL A 164 5.92 4.59 -14.10
N ARG A 165 5.62 5.69 -14.77
CA ARG A 165 5.87 7.05 -14.27
C ARG A 165 4.54 7.68 -13.92
N HIS A 166 4.40 8.16 -12.69
CA HIS A 166 3.30 9.02 -12.31
C HIS A 166 3.75 10.47 -12.35
N HIS A 167 3.06 11.28 -13.14
CA HIS A 167 3.43 12.67 -13.40
C HIS A 167 2.74 13.65 -12.45
N ASN A 168 2.15 13.17 -11.35
CA ASN A 168 1.32 13.95 -10.43
C ASN A 168 0.14 14.62 -11.15
N THR A 169 -0.44 13.90 -12.12
CA THR A 169 -1.61 14.35 -12.89
C THR A 169 -2.72 13.32 -12.81
N ALA A 170 -3.97 13.76 -13.00
CA ALA A 170 -5.12 12.87 -13.07
C ALA A 170 -4.96 11.85 -14.20
N GLU A 171 -4.47 12.28 -15.36
CA GLU A 171 -4.28 11.43 -16.54
C GLU A 171 -3.36 10.25 -16.22
N SER A 172 -2.18 10.52 -15.66
CA SER A 172 -1.23 9.46 -15.32
C SER A 172 -1.73 8.57 -14.16
N ALA A 173 -2.55 9.10 -13.24
CA ALA A 173 -3.18 8.28 -12.21
C ALA A 173 -4.23 7.32 -12.80
N TRP A 174 -5.07 7.81 -13.70
CA TRP A 174 -6.08 7.01 -14.39
C TRP A 174 -5.44 5.96 -15.32
N GLU A 175 -4.37 6.30 -16.05
CA GLU A 175 -3.61 5.34 -16.86
C GLU A 175 -3.09 4.17 -16.01
N ILE A 176 -2.54 4.48 -14.82
CA ILE A 176 -2.09 3.47 -13.86
C ILE A 176 -3.22 2.54 -13.42
N LEU A 177 -4.38 3.11 -13.11
CA LEU A 177 -5.56 2.33 -12.72
C LEU A 177 -6.07 1.45 -13.87
N GLU A 178 -6.12 1.96 -15.10
CA GLU A 178 -6.55 1.17 -16.27
C GLU A 178 -5.59 0.01 -16.55
N MET A 179 -4.28 0.21 -16.38
CA MET A 179 -3.31 -0.88 -16.47
C MET A 179 -3.57 -1.97 -15.42
N LEU A 180 -3.90 -1.59 -14.18
CA LEU A 180 -4.27 -2.56 -13.14
C LEU A 180 -5.58 -3.28 -13.45
N ARG A 181 -6.60 -2.58 -13.97
CA ARG A 181 -7.85 -3.20 -14.43
C ARG A 181 -7.58 -4.26 -15.50
N ALA A 182 -6.75 -3.93 -16.50
CA ALA A 182 -6.38 -4.85 -17.56
C ALA A 182 -5.68 -6.11 -17.04
N VAL A 183 -4.78 -5.97 -16.06
CA VAL A 183 -4.14 -7.12 -15.40
C VAL A 183 -5.17 -7.95 -14.63
N SER A 184 -5.98 -7.31 -13.79
CA SER A 184 -6.99 -8.00 -12.97
C SER A 184 -7.98 -8.79 -13.84
N HIS A 185 -8.40 -8.25 -14.98
CA HIS A 185 -9.26 -8.96 -15.93
C HIS A 185 -8.64 -10.26 -16.46
N ASN A 186 -7.32 -10.29 -16.66
CA ASN A 186 -6.61 -11.45 -17.20
C ASN A 186 -6.24 -12.48 -16.12
N GLU A 187 -5.89 -12.03 -14.92
CA GLU A 187 -5.37 -12.89 -13.85
C GLU A 187 -6.46 -13.38 -12.88
N GLY A 188 -7.67 -12.82 -12.94
CA GLY A 188 -8.81 -13.26 -12.13
C GLY A 188 -8.83 -12.64 -10.73
N ASN A 189 -9.22 -13.43 -9.73
CA ASN A 189 -9.26 -12.99 -8.33
C ASN A 189 -7.87 -13.09 -7.71
N VAL A 190 -7.26 -11.92 -7.46
CA VAL A 190 -5.97 -11.81 -6.76
C VAL A 190 -6.18 -12.14 -5.28
N LYS A 191 -5.44 -13.12 -4.77
CA LYS A 191 -5.39 -13.45 -3.34
C LYS A 191 -3.96 -13.28 -2.83
N LEU A 192 -3.73 -12.25 -2.06
CA LEU A 192 -2.40 -11.92 -1.52
C LEU A 192 -1.94 -12.97 -0.50
N LYS A 193 -0.62 -13.11 -0.35
CA LYS A 193 -0.03 -14.04 0.63
C LYS A 193 -0.49 -13.72 2.05
N ILE A 194 -0.55 -12.44 2.42
CA ILE A 194 -1.02 -12.02 3.75
C ILE A 194 -2.47 -12.42 4.04
N GLN A 195 -3.35 -12.40 3.03
CA GLN A 195 -4.75 -12.80 3.17
C GLN A 195 -4.85 -14.31 3.38
N SER A 196 -4.08 -15.08 2.60
CA SER A 196 -4.03 -16.54 2.78
C SER A 196 -3.51 -16.90 4.17
N GLU A 197 -2.41 -16.28 4.60
CA GLU A 197 -1.79 -16.57 5.90
C GLU A 197 -2.70 -16.20 7.07
N MET A 198 -3.31 -15.01 7.07
CA MET A 198 -4.09 -14.55 8.22
C MET A 198 -5.53 -15.05 8.25
N VAL A 199 -6.16 -15.24 7.08
CA VAL A 199 -7.58 -15.59 6.98
C VAL A 199 -7.78 -17.08 6.70
N ASP A 200 -7.08 -17.63 5.70
CA ASP A 200 -7.25 -19.04 5.33
C ASP A 200 -6.49 -19.97 6.31
N ASP A 201 -5.24 -19.62 6.65
CA ASP A 201 -4.36 -20.41 7.51
C ASP A 201 -4.47 -20.04 9.01
N GLY A 202 -5.18 -18.96 9.34
CA GLY A 202 -5.43 -18.51 10.72
C GLY A 202 -4.20 -18.01 11.47
N LEU A 203 -3.15 -17.58 10.77
CA LEU A 203 -1.91 -17.09 11.39
C LEU A 203 -2.07 -15.68 11.95
N GLY A 204 -1.51 -15.42 13.13
CA GLY A 204 -1.34 -14.05 13.61
C GLY A 204 -0.33 -13.29 12.73
N LEU A 205 -0.44 -11.96 12.64
CA LEU A 205 0.41 -11.18 11.72
C LEU A 205 1.92 -11.42 11.96
N GLY A 206 2.37 -11.70 13.18
CA GLY A 206 3.79 -11.93 13.49
C GLY A 206 4.30 -13.27 12.98
N GLN A 207 3.39 -14.19 12.68
CA GLN A 207 3.70 -15.50 12.12
C GLN A 207 3.68 -15.49 10.58
N THR A 208 3.13 -14.45 9.96
CA THR A 208 3.11 -14.26 8.50
C THR A 208 4.51 -14.03 7.95
N TRP A 209 4.69 -14.23 6.65
CA TRP A 209 6.00 -14.01 6.04
C TRP A 209 6.47 -12.56 6.15
N ALA A 210 5.56 -11.59 6.02
CA ALA A 210 5.87 -10.17 6.19
C ALA A 210 6.19 -9.80 7.64
N GLY A 211 5.45 -10.37 8.62
CA GLY A 211 5.68 -10.11 10.04
C GLY A 211 7.00 -10.68 10.55
N ARG A 212 7.35 -11.92 10.16
CA ARG A 212 8.64 -12.53 10.51
C ARG A 212 9.82 -11.73 9.97
N TYR A 213 9.71 -11.22 8.75
CA TYR A 213 10.75 -10.37 8.17
C TYR A 213 10.99 -9.10 9.00
N LEU A 214 9.93 -8.43 9.49
CA LEU A 214 10.10 -7.27 10.37
C LEU A 214 10.79 -7.63 11.70
N GLN A 215 10.47 -8.80 12.26
CA GLN A 215 11.13 -9.29 13.47
C GLN A 215 12.62 -9.58 13.25
N GLU A 216 12.97 -10.19 12.11
CA GLU A 216 14.35 -10.47 11.69
C GLU A 216 15.16 -9.17 11.50
N GLU A 217 14.53 -8.12 10.96
CA GLU A 217 15.13 -6.77 10.82
C GLU A 217 15.22 -6.00 12.15
N GLY A 218 14.89 -6.64 13.28
CA GLY A 218 15.03 -6.06 14.61
C GLY A 218 13.93 -5.08 15.01
N VAL A 219 12.82 -5.01 14.28
CA VAL A 219 11.64 -4.20 14.65
C VAL A 219 10.90 -4.94 15.76
N ARG A 220 11.25 -4.63 17.01
CA ARG A 220 10.72 -5.26 18.22
C ARG A 220 9.46 -4.57 18.72
N ASP A 221 8.40 -4.59 17.91
CA ASP A 221 7.02 -4.25 18.33
C ASP A 221 5.99 -5.03 17.49
N VAL A 222 6.42 -6.08 16.79
CA VAL A 222 5.52 -7.05 16.15
C VAL A 222 4.91 -7.98 17.22
N VAL A 223 4.56 -7.44 18.40
CA VAL A 223 3.66 -8.09 19.36
C VAL A 223 2.27 -7.69 18.94
N LEU A 224 1.74 -8.47 18.02
CA LEU A 224 0.44 -8.19 17.45
C LEU A 224 -0.61 -8.67 18.41
N SER A 225 -1.53 -7.76 18.71
CA SER A 225 -2.85 -8.07 19.23
C SER A 225 -3.50 -9.11 18.33
N ALA A 226 -3.26 -10.37 18.64
CA ALA A 226 -4.24 -11.41 18.52
C ALA A 226 -5.34 -11.12 19.55
N LYS A 227 -6.04 -9.98 19.45
CA LYS A 227 -7.42 -9.95 19.90
C LYS A 227 -8.16 -10.76 18.85
N GLU A 228 -8.18 -12.05 19.16
CA GLU A 228 -8.97 -13.12 18.57
C GLU A 228 -10.02 -12.57 17.60
N LEU A 229 -9.95 -12.96 16.34
CA LEU A 229 -11.10 -12.92 15.43
C LEU A 229 -12.14 -13.92 15.98
N GLN A 230 -12.70 -13.67 17.17
CA GLN A 230 -13.82 -14.46 17.66
C GLN A 230 -15.01 -14.12 16.75
N PRO A 231 -15.63 -15.13 16.11
CA PRO A 231 -16.86 -14.90 15.38
C PRO A 231 -17.93 -14.45 16.38
N THR A 232 -18.39 -13.20 16.26
CA THR A 232 -19.57 -12.74 16.99
C THR A 232 -20.78 -13.53 16.50
N LYS A 233 -21.25 -14.46 17.33
CA LYS A 233 -22.55 -15.12 17.16
C LYS A 233 -23.62 -14.16 17.65
N ASP A 234 -24.20 -13.41 16.72
CA ASP A 234 -25.58 -12.87 16.69
C ASP A 234 -25.64 -11.44 16.17
N LEU A 235 -26.12 -11.26 14.93
CA LEU A 235 -27.49 -10.84 14.64
C LEU A 235 -27.75 -11.04 13.13
N GLY A 236 -28.76 -11.85 12.81
CA GLY A 236 -29.46 -11.99 11.51
C GLY A 236 -28.75 -11.57 10.19
N ARG A 237 -28.42 -12.59 9.37
CA ARG A 237 -28.13 -12.57 7.91
C ARG A 237 -27.09 -11.55 7.41
N ASP A 238 -25.95 -12.11 6.97
CA ASP A 238 -25.03 -11.61 5.94
C ASP A 238 -24.01 -10.50 6.23
N THR A 239 -23.49 -10.35 7.45
CA THR A 239 -22.19 -9.64 7.61
C THR A 239 -21.43 -10.13 8.85
N ARG A 240 -20.25 -10.77 8.64
CA ARG A 240 -19.27 -10.96 9.73
C ARG A 240 -18.50 -9.64 9.88
N ILE A 241 -18.89 -8.83 10.86
CA ILE A 241 -18.16 -7.60 11.20
C ILE A 241 -17.16 -7.96 12.31
N TYR A 242 -15.87 -7.75 12.05
CA TYR A 242 -14.83 -7.80 13.08
C TYR A 242 -14.78 -6.43 13.76
N ALA A 243 -15.20 -6.36 15.04
CA ALA A 243 -15.22 -5.12 15.79
C ALA A 243 -13.82 -4.78 16.33
N ILE A 244 -13.39 -3.54 16.17
CA ILE A 244 -12.27 -2.97 16.92
C ILE A 244 -12.81 -2.57 18.29
N ASP A 245 -12.29 -3.21 19.34
CA ASP A 245 -12.61 -2.85 20.71
C ASP A 245 -12.03 -1.46 21.07
N ARG A 246 -12.92 -0.48 21.26
CA ARG A 246 -12.58 0.91 21.61
C ARG A 246 -11.99 1.05 23.02
N GLN A 247 -12.10 0.05 23.90
CA GLN A 247 -11.61 0.17 25.28
C GLN A 247 -10.10 0.02 25.44
N ALA A 248 -9.36 -0.41 24.42
CA ALA A 248 -7.91 -0.60 24.52
C ALA A 248 -7.06 0.66 24.26
N VAL A 249 -7.67 1.79 23.90
CA VAL A 249 -6.95 3.04 23.61
C VAL A 249 -6.69 3.87 24.88
N GLU A 250 -7.36 3.57 26.00
CA GLU A 250 -7.24 4.35 27.24
C GLU A 250 -6.16 3.86 28.23
N GLU A 251 -5.44 2.75 27.95
CA GLU A 251 -4.39 2.23 28.87
C GLU A 251 -2.94 2.57 28.47
N ILE A 252 -2.72 3.51 27.53
CA ILE A 252 -1.36 4.00 27.19
C ILE A 252 -1.25 5.54 27.32
N LEU A 253 -1.99 6.15 28.26
CA LEU A 253 -1.75 7.52 28.73
C LEU A 253 -1.66 7.53 30.25
#